data_AF-A0A2A4LLW2-F1
#
_entry.id   AF-A0A2A4LLW2-F1
#
_cell.length_a   1.000
_cell.length_b   1.000
_cell.length_c   1.000
_cell.angle_alpha   90.00
_cell.angle_beta   90.00
_cell.angle_gamma   90.00
#
_symmetry.space_group_name_H-M   'P 1'
#
loop_
_entity.id
_entity.type
_entity.pdbx_description
1 polymer ?
#
loop_
_entity_poly.entity_id
_entity_poly.type
_entity_poly.pdbx_seq_one_letter_code
_entity_poly.pdbx_strand_id
1 'polypeptide(L)'
;MSNKDKGIFEKALSGMSNVLAAILCVLITPQIHKYTVHWMSEYVAKYYGSPWVHYVDLGWFVTIALFFFFFLRLLSITFTNLGLFKSRN
;
A
#
# COMPACT_ATOMS: atom_id res chain seq x y z
N MET A 1 -29.04 4.27 -17.43
CA MET A 1 -28.58 3.97 -16.05
C MET A 1 -28.87 5.18 -15.18
N SER A 2 -29.72 5.04 -14.16
CA SER A 2 -30.10 6.13 -13.28
C SER A 2 -28.87 6.65 -12.52
N ASN A 3 -28.84 7.93 -12.12
CA ASN A 3 -27.74 8.49 -11.31
C ASN A 3 -27.53 7.70 -10.00
N LYS A 4 -28.58 7.05 -9.47
CA LYS A 4 -28.46 6.14 -8.32
C LYS A 4 -27.65 4.88 -8.64
N ASP A 5 -27.88 4.27 -9.80
CA ASP A 5 -27.20 3.03 -10.19
C ASP A 5 -25.69 3.27 -10.41
N LYS A 6 -25.33 4.44 -10.96
CA LYS A 6 -23.93 4.87 -11.12
C LYS A 6 -23.23 5.03 -9.77
N GLY A 7 -23.87 5.68 -8.79
CA GLY A 7 -23.30 5.87 -7.46
C GLY A 7 -23.14 4.58 -6.65
N ILE A 8 -24.03 3.60 -6.85
CA ILE A 8 -23.90 2.26 -6.23
C ILE A 8 -22.73 1.51 -6.87
N PHE A 9 -22.61 1.56 -8.19
CA PHE A 9 -21.50 0.93 -8.92
C PHE A 9 -20.14 1.52 -8.52
N GLU A 10 -20.02 2.85 -8.41
CA GLU A 10 -18.80 3.52 -7.95
C GLU A 10 -18.39 3.11 -6.53
N LYS A 11 -19.36 3.02 -5.61
CA LYS A 11 -19.10 2.55 -4.24
C LYS A 11 -18.64 1.09 -4.20
N ALA A 12 -19.28 0.22 -4.98
CA ALA A 12 -18.89 -1.18 -5.10
C ALA A 12 -17.47 -1.31 -5.67
N LEU A 13 -17.15 -0.57 -6.73
CA LEU A 13 -15.83 -0.54 -7.35
C LEU A 13 -14.76 -0.08 -6.35
N SER A 14 -15.03 1.00 -5.62
CA SER A 14 -14.13 1.51 -4.58
C SER A 14 -13.89 0.47 -3.46
N GLY A 15 -14.94 -0.25 -3.06
CA GLY A 15 -14.83 -1.35 -2.10
C GLY A 15 -13.92 -2.47 -2.60
N MET A 16 -14.13 -2.93 -3.84
CA MET A 16 -13.31 -3.97 -4.46
C MET A 16 -11.84 -3.55 -4.58
N SER A 17 -11.57 -2.31 -4.98
CA SER A 17 -10.20 -1.80 -5.09
C SER A 17 -9.48 -1.77 -3.74
N ASN A 18 -10.17 -1.42 -2.65
CA ASN A 18 -9.58 -1.46 -1.31
C ASN A 18 -9.23 -2.88 -0.87
N VAL A 19 -10.08 -3.87 -1.16
CA VAL A 19 -9.81 -5.28 -0.87
C VAL A 19 -8.61 -5.77 -1.69
N LEU A 20 -8.56 -5.43 -2.98
CA LEU A 20 -7.43 -5.79 -3.84
C LEU A 20 -6.13 -5.14 -3.37
N ALA A 21 -6.17 -3.87 -2.96
CA ALA A 21 -5.04 -3.17 -2.37
C ALA A 21 -4.55 -3.86 -1.08
N ALA A 22 -5.45 -4.34 -0.23
CA ALA A 22 -5.08 -5.09 0.97
C ALA A 22 -4.39 -6.42 0.63
N ILE A 23 -4.93 -7.19 -0.33
CA ILE A 23 -4.33 -8.46 -0.76
C ILE A 23 -2.92 -8.23 -1.34
N LEU A 24 -2.79 -7.25 -2.24
CA LEU A 24 -1.49 -6.90 -2.83
C LEU A 24 -0.51 -6.41 -1.76
N CYS A 25 -0.97 -5.60 -0.80
CA CYS A 25 -0.13 -5.16 0.32
C CYS A 25 0.42 -6.35 1.10
N VAL A 26 -0.41 -7.34 1.44
CA VAL A 26 0.03 -8.53 2.19
C VAL A 26 1.05 -9.36 1.39
N LEU A 27 0.88 -9.49 0.08
CA LEU A 27 1.78 -10.27 -0.78
C LEU A 27 3.11 -9.56 -1.07
N ILE A 28 3.08 -8.24 -1.26
CA ILE A 28 4.24 -7.44 -1.70
C ILE A 28 5.13 -7.06 -0.51
N THR A 29 4.55 -6.71 0.64
CA THR A 29 5.28 -6.26 1.84
C THR A 29 6.43 -7.19 2.24
N PRO A 30 6.25 -8.52 2.40
CA PRO A 30 7.34 -9.39 2.85
C PRO A 30 8.48 -9.49 1.82
N GLN A 31 8.16 -9.44 0.52
CA GLN A 31 9.19 -9.47 -0.52
C GLN A 31 10.07 -8.23 -0.44
N ILE A 32 9.46 -7.05 -0.33
CA ILE A 32 10.20 -5.79 -0.30
C ILE A 32 10.95 -5.60 1.01
N HIS A 33 10.35 -5.98 2.13
CA HIS A 33 11.00 -5.95 3.43
C HIS A 33 12.29 -6.78 3.41
N LYS A 34 12.26 -8.00 2.86
CA LYS A 34 13.46 -8.86 2.73
C LYS A 34 14.63 -8.18 2.00
N TYR A 35 14.37 -7.33 0.99
CA TYR A 35 15.42 -6.65 0.24
C TYR A 35 15.91 -5.34 0.90
N THR A 36 15.05 -4.69 1.69
CA THR A 36 15.34 -3.36 2.22
C THR A 36 15.79 -3.37 3.68
N VAL A 37 15.43 -4.41 4.43
CA VAL A 37 15.77 -4.54 5.85
C VAL A 37 17.27 -4.59 6.06
N HIS A 38 18.03 -5.26 5.19
CA HIS A 38 19.47 -5.46 5.37
C HIS A 38 20.24 -4.13 5.48
N TRP A 39 20.03 -3.22 4.53
CA TRP A 39 20.63 -1.88 4.56
C TRP A 39 20.26 -1.11 5.84
N MET A 40 19.00 -1.21 6.27
CA MET A 40 18.52 -0.52 7.46
C MET A 40 19.14 -1.12 8.74
N SER A 41 19.23 -2.45 8.81
CA SER A 41 19.87 -3.17 9.91
C SER A 41 21.34 -2.82 10.04
N GLU A 42 22.08 -2.74 8.93
CA GLU A 42 23.49 -2.35 8.93
C GLU A 42 23.69 -0.91 9.41
N TYR A 43 22.85 0.01 8.94
CA TYR A 43 22.87 1.41 9.39
C TYR A 43 22.64 1.48 10.91
N VAL A 44 21.62 0.79 11.41
CA VAL A 44 21.28 0.81 12.84
C VAL A 44 22.36 0.15 13.69
N ALA A 45 22.89 -0.99 13.25
CA ALA A 45 23.98 -1.67 13.94
C ALA A 45 25.23 -0.76 14.04
N LYS A 46 25.51 0.02 12.99
CA LYS A 46 26.66 0.94 12.94
C LYS A 46 26.53 2.14 13.87
N TYR A 47 25.34 2.73 13.99
CA TYR A 47 25.16 4.00 14.72
C TYR A 47 24.51 3.86 16.10
N TYR A 48 23.64 2.87 16.29
CA TYR A 48 22.85 2.69 17.51
C TYR A 48 23.24 1.42 18.27
N GLY A 49 23.93 0.48 17.59
CA GLY A 49 24.39 -0.77 18.16
C GLY A 49 23.41 -1.94 17.91
N SER A 50 23.94 -3.16 18.05
CA SER A 50 23.24 -4.41 17.74
C SER A 50 21.86 -4.61 18.41
N PRO A 51 21.60 -4.18 19.66
CA PRO A 51 20.30 -4.39 20.31
C PRO A 51 19.11 -3.74 19.59
N TRP A 52 19.35 -2.68 18.82
CA TRP A 52 18.30 -1.92 18.15
C TRP A 52 17.82 -2.54 16.84
N VAL A 53 18.58 -3.50 16.28
CA VAL A 53 18.32 -4.09 14.97
C VAL A 53 16.95 -4.77 14.93
N HIS A 54 16.56 -5.51 15.97
CA HIS A 54 15.27 -6.21 16.02
C HIS A 54 14.07 -5.26 16.10
N TYR A 55 14.20 -4.16 16.85
CA TYR A 55 13.15 -3.14 16.92
C TYR A 55 12.96 -2.43 15.59
N VAL A 56 14.08 -2.14 14.90
CA VAL A 56 14.02 -1.50 13.59
C VAL A 56 13.51 -2.46 12.52
N ASP A 57 13.84 -3.75 12.59
CA ASP A 57 13.31 -4.75 11.67
C ASP A 57 11.77 -4.79 11.69
N LEU A 58 11.19 -4.90 12.89
CA LEU A 58 9.73 -4.86 13.09
C LEU A 58 9.14 -3.51 12.69
N GLY A 59 9.76 -2.40 13.10
CA GLY A 59 9.30 -1.06 12.74
C GLY A 59 9.29 -0.85 11.23
N TRP A 60 10.34 -1.29 10.54
CA TRP A 60 10.50 -1.17 9.11
C TRP A 60 9.49 -2.03 8.35
N PHE A 61 9.19 -3.22 8.83
CA PHE A 61 8.11 -4.06 8.29
C PHE A 61 6.76 -3.32 8.32
N VAL A 62 6.40 -2.73 9.45
CA VAL A 62 5.15 -1.96 9.60
C VAL A 62 5.16 -0.72 8.70
N THR A 63 6.29 0.00 8.61
CA THR A 63 6.43 1.16 7.72
C THR A 63 6.20 0.79 6.26
N ILE A 64 6.79 -0.32 5.77
CA ILE A 64 6.59 -0.80 4.40
C ILE A 64 5.14 -1.20 4.18
N ALA A 65 4.54 -1.94 5.12
CA ALA A 65 3.14 -2.35 5.02
C ALA A 65 2.21 -1.14 4.87
N LEU A 66 2.37 -0.13 5.73
CA LEU A 66 1.57 1.09 5.67
C LEU A 66 1.83 1.86 4.38
N PHE A 67 3.10 2.02 3.98
CA PHE A 67 3.46 2.71 2.75
C PHE A 67 2.79 2.07 1.53
N PHE A 68 2.88 0.75 1.37
CA PHE A 68 2.27 0.03 0.25
C PHE A 68 0.75 0.08 0.29
N PHE A 69 0.14 -0.08 1.47
CA PHE A 69 -1.30 0.02 1.61
C PHE A 69 -1.83 1.39 1.17
N PHE A 70 -1.23 2.48 1.67
CA PHE A 70 -1.65 3.83 1.29
C PHE A 70 -1.32 4.15 -0.17
N PHE A 71 -0.19 3.68 -0.69
CA PHE A 71 0.18 3.85 -2.08
C PHE A 71 -0.82 3.16 -3.03
N LEU A 72 -1.19 1.90 -2.76
CA LEU A 72 -2.19 1.16 -3.54
C LEU A 72 -3.57 1.79 -3.44
N ARG A 73 -3.93 2.34 -2.27
CA ARG A 73 -5.17 3.10 -2.08
C ARG A 73 -5.18 4.38 -2.92
N LEU A 74 -4.08 5.14 -2.92
CA LEU A 74 -3.94 6.35 -3.72
C LEU A 74 -4.04 6.05 -5.23
N LEU A 75 -3.36 4.98 -5.68
CA LEU A 75 -3.47 4.50 -7.06
C LEU A 75 -4.90 4.12 -7.42
N SER A 76 -5.61 3.40 -6.55
CA SER A 76 -6.99 2.99 -6.78
C SER A 76 -7.94 4.19 -6.97
N ILE A 77 -7.80 5.23 -6.14
CA ILE A 77 -8.55 6.48 -6.27
C ILE A 77 -8.22 7.17 -7.59
N THR A 78 -6.93 7.23 -7.94
CA THR A 78 -6.45 7.87 -9.16
C THR A 78 -6.98 7.17 -10.42
N PHE A 79 -6.93 5.84 -10.46
CA PHE A 79 -7.47 5.03 -11.56
C PHE A 79 -8.99 5.19 -11.70
N THR A 80 -9.72 5.24 -10.59
CA THR A 80 -11.17 5.45 -10.61
C THR A 80 -11.50 6.83 -11.21
N ASN A 81 -10.79 7.88 -10.77
CA ASN A 81 -11.00 9.24 -11.27
C ASN A 81 -10.62 9.38 -12.76
N LEU A 82 -9.52 8.76 -13.20
CA LEU A 82 -9.10 8.75 -14.61
C LEU A 82 -10.06 7.96 -15.51
N GLY A 83 -10.55 6.80 -15.05
CA GLY A 83 -11.54 6.01 -15.78
C GLY A 83 -12.86 6.76 -15.97
N LEU A 84 -13.29 7.52 -14.96
CA LEU A 84 -14.46 8.39 -15.04
C LEU A 84 -14.25 9.57 -15.99
N PHE A 85 -13.05 10.15 -16.04
CA PHE A 85 -12.71 11.19 -17.01
C PHE A 85 -12.76 10.70 -18.45
N LYS A 86 -12.22 9.50 -18.72
CA LYS A 86 -12.24 8.90 -20.06
C LYS A 86 -13.64 8.52 -20.54
N SER A 87 -14.56 8.20 -19.64
CA SER A 87 -15.97 7.88 -19.99
C SER A 87 -16.83 9.11 -20.26
N ARG A 88 -16.36 10.34 -19.96
CA ARG A 88 -17.10 11.60 -20.12
C ARG A 88 -16.78 12.38 -21.40
N ASN A 89 -15.71 12.01 -22.13
CA ASN A 89 -15.39 12.47 -23.48
C ASN A 89 -15.75 11.41 -24.51
#